data_AF-A0A920QFI9-F1
#
_entry.id   AF-A0A920QFI9-F1
#
_cell.length_a   1.000
_cell.length_b   1.000
_cell.length_c   1.000
_cell.angle_alpha   90.00
_cell.angle_beta   90.00
_cell.angle_gamma   90.00
#
_symmetry.space_group_name_H-M   'P 1'
#
loop_
_entity.id
_entity.type
_entity.pdbx_description
1 polymer ?
#
loop_
_entity_poly.entity_id
_entity_poly.type
_entity_poly.pdbx_seq_one_letter_code
_entity_poly.pdbx_strand_id
1 'polypeptide(L)'
;MFDTIVEAGKEFGLTHFGMYAMESMRLEKSYRMWGADLTREYSILEAGLDRFIQFEKDEFFGKQALLEQKEAGVPQEFITLEIDVTDADAMGSEPVFLPGNSDLSGEMIGRATSGCFGHSTGKSLALAYVKTGNGDIGTNWK
;
A
#
# COMPACT_ATOMS: atom_id res chain seq x y z
N MET A 1 16.93 -19.02 -22.30
CA MET A 1 16.99 -17.88 -21.36
C MET A 1 16.75 -18.34 -19.93
N PHE A 2 15.57 -18.88 -19.61
CA PHE A 2 15.27 -19.40 -18.26
C PHE A 2 16.31 -20.44 -17.78
N ASP A 3 16.49 -21.54 -18.52
CA ASP A 3 17.41 -22.62 -18.12
C ASP A 3 18.85 -22.11 -17.93
N THR A 4 19.28 -21.17 -18.79
CA THR A 4 20.60 -20.55 -18.72
C THR A 4 20.82 -19.79 -17.41
N ILE A 5 19.81 -19.04 -16.94
CA ILE A 5 19.88 -18.30 -15.68
C ILE A 5 19.85 -19.27 -14.49
N VAL A 6 18.99 -20.29 -14.54
CA VAL A 6 18.88 -21.29 -13.47
C VAL A 6 20.20 -22.06 -13.32
N GLU A 7 20.83 -22.46 -14.41
CA GLU A 7 22.12 -23.15 -14.37
C GLU A 7 23.22 -22.28 -13.76
N ALA A 8 23.36 -21.04 -14.23
CA ALA A 8 24.35 -20.11 -13.70
C ALA A 8 24.08 -19.73 -12.23
N GLY A 9 22.81 -19.70 -11.81
CA GLY A 9 22.41 -19.32 -10.45
C GLY A 9 22.68 -20.38 -9.38
N LYS A 10 22.98 -21.64 -9.76
CA LYS A 10 23.20 -22.74 -8.82
C LYS A 10 24.30 -22.45 -7.82
N GLU A 11 25.42 -21.86 -8.26
CA GLU A 11 26.54 -21.53 -7.37
C GLU A 11 26.19 -20.47 -6.32
N PHE A 12 25.16 -19.67 -6.57
CA PHE A 12 24.66 -18.61 -5.68
C PHE A 12 23.45 -19.03 -4.83
N GLY A 13 23.02 -20.30 -4.92
CA GLY A 13 21.83 -20.78 -4.20
C GLY A 13 20.51 -20.23 -4.74
N LEU A 14 20.45 -19.88 -6.03
CA LEU A 14 19.23 -19.41 -6.68
C LEU A 14 18.07 -20.38 -6.41
N THR A 15 16.94 -19.83 -5.96
CA THR A 15 15.73 -20.58 -5.64
C THR A 15 14.52 -19.94 -6.33
N HIS A 16 13.59 -20.77 -6.79
CA HIS A 16 12.33 -20.30 -7.36
C HIS A 16 11.41 -19.74 -6.28
N PHE A 17 10.70 -18.65 -6.60
CA PHE A 17 9.65 -18.11 -5.75
C PHE A 17 8.42 -17.79 -6.57
N GLY A 18 7.26 -17.84 -5.93
CA GLY A 18 5.96 -17.61 -6.56
C GLY A 18 5.38 -16.23 -6.25
N MET A 19 4.15 -16.00 -6.74
CA MET A 19 3.45 -14.73 -6.59
C MET A 19 3.18 -14.34 -5.13
N TYR A 20 2.89 -15.30 -4.23
CA TYR A 20 2.67 -14.98 -2.81
C TYR A 20 3.93 -14.47 -2.11
N ALA A 21 5.10 -15.01 -2.44
CA ALA A 21 6.37 -14.49 -1.94
C ALA A 21 6.66 -13.08 -2.51
N MET A 22 6.32 -12.85 -3.78
CA MET A 22 6.39 -11.51 -4.39
C MET A 22 5.48 -10.50 -3.69
N GLU A 23 4.26 -10.91 -3.32
CA GLU A 23 3.29 -10.09 -2.60
C GLU A 23 3.82 -9.70 -1.21
N SER A 24 4.33 -10.67 -0.44
CA SER A 24 5.00 -10.40 0.84
C SER A 24 6.13 -9.39 0.68
N MET A 25 7.04 -9.60 -0.28
CA MET A 25 8.20 -8.72 -0.49
C MET A 25 7.82 -7.30 -0.94
N ARG A 26 6.78 -7.15 -1.78
CA ARG A 26 6.38 -5.82 -2.29
C ARG A 26 5.65 -5.01 -1.23
N LEU A 27 4.90 -5.65 -0.33
CA LEU A 27 4.26 -5.02 0.83
C LEU A 27 5.30 -4.43 1.78
N GLU A 28 6.40 -5.14 2.05
CA GLU A 28 7.51 -4.64 2.88
C GLU A 28 8.21 -3.39 2.31
N LYS A 29 8.01 -3.09 1.02
CA LYS A 29 8.52 -1.89 0.35
C LYS A 29 7.44 -0.82 0.14
N SER A 30 6.24 -1.06 0.66
CA SER A 30 5.06 -0.22 0.42
C SER A 30 4.79 0.00 -1.07
N TYR A 31 5.11 -0.99 -1.93
CA TYR A 31 4.87 -0.87 -3.37
C TYR A 31 3.41 -1.10 -3.68
N ARG A 32 2.84 -0.19 -4.49
CA ARG A 32 1.44 -0.24 -4.93
C ARG A 32 1.30 -1.18 -6.11
N MET A 33 0.25 -1.99 -6.12
CA MET A 33 -0.12 -2.88 -7.22
C MET A 33 -1.30 -2.28 -8.00
N TRP A 34 -1.19 -2.22 -9.32
CA TRP A 34 -2.30 -1.82 -10.18
C TRP A 34 -3.43 -2.86 -10.12
N GLY A 35 -4.67 -2.38 -9.97
CA GLY A 35 -5.85 -3.23 -9.80
C GLY A 35 -6.18 -3.57 -8.34
N ALA A 36 -5.25 -3.33 -7.39
CA ALA A 36 -5.50 -3.46 -5.95
C ALA A 36 -5.36 -2.11 -5.24
N ASP A 37 -4.16 -1.53 -5.24
CA ASP A 37 -3.84 -0.24 -4.60
C ASP A 37 -4.02 0.95 -5.54
N LEU A 38 -3.83 0.74 -6.84
CA LEU A 38 -4.06 1.75 -7.88
C LEU A 38 -5.29 1.35 -8.68
N THR A 39 -6.40 2.01 -8.41
CA THR A 39 -7.67 1.84 -9.11
C THR A 39 -8.11 3.19 -9.67
N ARG A 40 -9.31 3.25 -10.25
CA ARG A 40 -9.90 4.52 -10.74
C ARG A 40 -10.48 5.36 -9.60
N GLU A 41 -10.49 4.84 -8.37
CA GLU A 41 -11.11 5.47 -7.20
C GLU A 41 -10.19 6.51 -6.55
N TYR A 42 -8.88 6.35 -6.74
CA TYR A 42 -7.87 7.19 -6.11
C TYR A 42 -7.03 7.90 -7.16
N SER A 43 -6.73 9.16 -6.89
CA SER A 43 -5.71 9.89 -7.62
C SER A 43 -4.31 9.35 -7.32
N ILE A 44 -3.37 9.66 -8.19
CA ILE A 44 -1.96 9.34 -7.98
C ILE A 44 -1.35 10.13 -6.80
N LEU A 45 -1.96 11.26 -6.43
CA LEU A 45 -1.56 12.05 -5.27
C LEU A 45 -2.02 11.41 -3.96
N GLU A 46 -3.26 10.94 -3.88
CA GLU A 46 -3.75 10.14 -2.75
C GLU A 46 -2.90 8.88 -2.56
N ALA A 47 -2.46 8.28 -3.67
CA ALA A 47 -1.57 7.12 -3.65
C ALA A 47 -0.16 7.41 -3.11
N GLY A 48 0.20 8.67 -2.83
CA GLY A 48 1.53 9.08 -2.36
C GLY A 48 2.62 8.89 -3.42
N LEU A 49 2.28 9.03 -4.70
CA LEU A 49 3.16 8.79 -5.85
C LEU A 49 3.47 10.09 -6.63
N ASP A 50 3.35 11.24 -5.97
CA ASP A 50 3.64 12.56 -6.51
C ASP A 50 5.07 12.69 -7.05
N ARG A 51 6.04 11.99 -6.44
CA ARG A 51 7.44 11.93 -6.90
C ARG A 51 7.62 11.41 -8.33
N PHE A 52 6.64 10.66 -8.85
CA PHE A 52 6.69 10.10 -10.21
C PHE A 52 6.01 11.00 -11.26
N ILE A 53 5.49 12.16 -10.86
CA ILE A 53 4.79 13.09 -11.74
C ILE A 53 5.70 14.26 -12.10
N GLN A 54 5.88 14.49 -13.40
CA GLN A 54 6.59 15.67 -13.88
C GLN A 54 5.61 16.79 -14.24
N PHE A 55 5.25 17.61 -13.25
CA PHE A 55 4.30 18.72 -13.41
C PHE A 55 4.77 19.80 -14.40
N GLU A 56 6.08 19.97 -14.55
CA GLU A 56 6.70 20.91 -15.49
C GLU A 56 6.54 20.52 -16.96
N LYS A 57 6.14 19.27 -17.25
CA LYS A 57 5.86 18.85 -18.63
C LYS A 57 4.66 19.64 -19.15
N ASP A 58 4.74 20.20 -20.36
CA ASP A 58 3.71 21.07 -20.94
C ASP A 58 2.29 20.52 -20.77
N GLU A 59 2.02 19.32 -21.28
CA GLU A 59 0.71 18.69 -21.21
C GLU A 59 0.80 17.17 -20.98
N PHE A 60 -0.15 16.65 -20.19
CA PHE A 60 -0.47 15.23 -20.08
C PHE A 60 -1.90 15.08 -19.56
N PHE A 61 -2.49 13.91 -19.82
CA PHE A 61 -3.85 13.61 -19.40
C PHE A 61 -3.99 13.73 -17.87
N GLY A 62 -4.96 14.53 -17.42
CA GLY A 62 -5.22 14.75 -15.99
C GLY A 62 -4.31 15.79 -15.31
N LYS A 63 -3.39 16.46 -16.03
CA LYS A 63 -2.48 17.46 -15.44
C LYS A 63 -3.22 18.54 -14.63
N GLN A 64 -4.23 19.17 -15.23
CA GLN A 64 -4.97 20.26 -14.60
C GLN A 64 -5.68 19.79 -13.33
N ALA A 65 -6.34 18.63 -13.37
CA ALA A 65 -7.02 18.06 -12.20
C ALA A 65 -6.04 17.73 -11.05
N LEU A 66 -4.83 17.24 -11.38
CA LEU A 66 -3.81 16.98 -10.36
C LEU A 66 -3.21 18.26 -9.78
N LEU A 67 -3.07 19.33 -10.58
CA LEU A 67 -2.64 20.64 -10.06
C LEU A 67 -3.67 21.22 -9.09
N GLU A 68 -4.95 21.19 -9.46
CA GLU A 68 -6.05 21.63 -8.59
C GLU A 68 -6.12 20.82 -7.29
N GLN A 69 -6.00 19.49 -7.38
CA GLN A 69 -5.97 18.64 -6.19
C GLN A 69 -4.74 18.89 -5.31
N LYS A 70 -3.57 19.16 -5.91
CA LYS A 70 -2.35 19.49 -5.17
C LYS A 70 -2.51 20.79 -4.36
N GLU A 71 -3.19 21.78 -4.90
CA GLU A 71 -3.50 23.04 -4.20
C GLU A 71 -4.56 22.86 -3.12
N ALA A 72 -5.61 22.06 -3.39
CA ALA A 72 -6.69 21.81 -2.44
C ALA A 72 -6.32 20.84 -1.30
N GLY A 73 -5.32 19.98 -1.52
CA GLY A 73 -4.99 18.86 -0.67
C GLY A 73 -5.71 17.57 -1.07
N VAL A 74 -5.17 16.42 -0.64
CA VAL A 74 -5.78 15.11 -0.88
C VAL A 74 -6.80 14.77 0.21
N PRO A 75 -7.93 14.12 -0.12
CA PRO A 75 -8.91 13.71 0.88
C PRO A 75 -8.52 12.42 1.62
N GLN A 76 -7.64 11.62 1.01
CA GLN A 76 -7.13 10.37 1.54
C GLN A 76 -5.62 10.26 1.33
N GLU A 77 -4.97 9.52 2.23
CA GLU A 77 -3.54 9.24 2.23
C GLU A 77 -3.31 7.73 2.18
N PHE A 78 -2.34 7.31 1.38
CA PHE A 78 -1.92 5.92 1.33
C PHE A 78 -0.88 5.60 2.39
N ILE A 79 -1.17 4.61 3.24
CA ILE A 79 -0.34 4.25 4.39
C ILE A 79 0.02 2.77 4.39
N THR A 80 1.01 2.42 5.20
CA THR A 80 1.36 1.04 5.53
C THR A 80 1.09 0.82 7.00
N LEU A 81 0.32 -0.22 7.28
CA LEU A 81 -0.13 -0.62 8.60
C LEU A 81 0.67 -1.86 9.04
N GLU A 82 1.17 -1.83 10.25
CA GLU A 82 1.50 -3.03 11.01
C GLU A 82 0.25 -3.48 11.75
N ILE A 83 -0.14 -4.73 11.56
CA ILE A 83 -1.34 -5.29 12.20
C ILE A 83 -0.91 -6.22 13.33
N ASP A 84 -1.41 -5.96 14.53
CA ASP A 84 -1.24 -6.86 15.67
C ASP A 84 -2.24 -8.03 15.56
N VAL A 85 -1.74 -9.18 15.12
CA VAL A 85 -2.52 -10.41 14.90
C VAL A 85 -1.77 -11.63 15.39
N THR A 86 -2.53 -12.64 15.81
CA THR A 86 -1.99 -13.89 16.34
C THR A 86 -2.02 -15.05 15.34
N ASP A 87 -3.06 -15.13 14.52
CA ASP A 87 -3.39 -16.34 13.73
C ASP A 87 -4.04 -16.04 12.36
N ALA A 88 -4.21 -14.76 12.00
CA ALA A 88 -4.76 -14.35 10.71
C ALA A 88 -4.13 -13.04 10.22
N ASP A 89 -3.51 -13.08 9.04
CA ASP A 89 -2.97 -11.88 8.40
C ASP A 89 -4.04 -11.05 7.70
N ALA A 90 -3.78 -9.76 7.52
CA ALA A 90 -4.59 -8.94 6.62
C ALA A 90 -4.48 -9.47 5.18
N MET A 91 -5.56 -9.37 4.40
CA MET A 91 -5.60 -9.80 3.00
C MET A 91 -5.88 -8.64 2.04
N GLY A 92 -6.55 -7.58 2.51
CA GLY A 92 -7.06 -6.48 1.72
C GLY A 92 -8.59 -6.47 1.67
N SER A 93 -9.15 -5.28 1.47
CA SER A 93 -10.57 -4.92 1.55
C SER A 93 -11.18 -4.83 2.95
N GLU A 94 -10.41 -5.10 4.00
CA GLU A 94 -10.86 -4.87 5.37
C GLU A 94 -11.07 -3.36 5.64
N PRO A 95 -12.13 -2.98 6.38
CA PRO A 95 -12.34 -1.59 6.79
C PRO A 95 -11.34 -1.17 7.87
N VAL A 96 -10.90 0.10 7.82
CA VAL A 96 -10.03 0.71 8.84
C VAL A 96 -10.86 1.65 9.70
N PHE A 97 -10.84 1.45 11.01
CA PHE A 97 -11.61 2.23 11.98
C PHE A 97 -10.70 2.97 12.96
N LEU A 98 -11.15 4.15 13.39
CA LEU A 98 -10.64 4.76 14.62
C LEU A 98 -11.26 4.07 15.85
N PRO A 99 -10.57 4.05 17.01
CA PRO A 99 -11.13 3.53 18.24
C PRO A 99 -12.43 4.26 18.62
N GLY A 100 -13.48 3.50 18.91
CA GLY A 100 -14.73 4.02 19.49
C GLY A 100 -14.75 3.92 21.02
N ASN A 101 -15.76 4.51 21.66
CA ASN A 101 -15.97 4.34 23.11
C ASN A 101 -16.44 2.93 23.50
N SER A 102 -16.79 2.09 22.51
CA SER A 102 -17.00 0.65 22.61
C SER A 102 -16.54 -0.01 21.31
N ASP A 103 -16.02 -1.24 21.40
CA ASP A 103 -15.16 -1.94 20.44
C ASP A 103 -15.66 -2.07 18.97
N LEU A 104 -16.87 -1.60 18.66
CA LEU A 104 -17.46 -1.61 17.30
C LEU A 104 -18.16 -0.29 16.92
N SER A 105 -17.94 0.80 17.66
CA SER A 105 -18.58 2.12 17.44
C SER A 105 -17.66 3.17 16.81
N GLY A 106 -16.50 2.75 16.29
CA GLY A 106 -15.50 3.62 15.69
C GLY A 106 -15.94 4.29 14.39
N GLU A 107 -15.36 5.46 14.07
CA GLU A 107 -15.50 6.07 12.74
C GLU A 107 -14.67 5.25 11.73
N MET A 108 -15.31 4.76 10.67
CA MET A 108 -14.58 4.17 9.54
C MET A 108 -13.82 5.28 8.81
N ILE A 109 -12.51 5.20 8.79
CA ILE A 109 -11.64 6.21 8.17
C ILE A 109 -11.03 5.74 6.85
N GLY A 110 -11.15 4.47 6.50
CA GLY A 110 -10.48 3.95 5.33
C GLY A 110 -10.72 2.49 5.05
N ARG A 111 -9.94 1.95 4.13
CA ARG A 111 -10.00 0.54 3.71
C ARG A 111 -8.61 0.06 3.33
N ALA A 112 -8.27 -1.15 3.78
CA ALA A 112 -7.10 -1.87 3.30
C ALA A 112 -7.28 -2.24 1.82
N THR A 113 -6.23 -2.11 1.03
CA THR A 113 -6.20 -2.47 -0.40
C THR A 113 -5.43 -3.75 -0.65
N SER A 114 -4.48 -4.09 0.22
CA SER A 114 -3.69 -5.32 0.16
C SER A 114 -3.18 -5.68 1.55
N GLY A 115 -2.92 -6.96 1.79
CA GLY A 115 -2.29 -7.42 3.02
C GLY A 115 -1.61 -8.78 2.86
N CYS A 116 -0.58 -9.01 3.67
CA CYS A 116 0.14 -10.28 3.78
C CYS A 116 1.10 -10.22 4.97
N PHE A 117 1.61 -11.38 5.39
CA PHE A 117 2.74 -11.46 6.30
C PHE A 117 4.05 -11.04 5.60
N GLY A 118 4.78 -10.09 6.19
CA GLY A 118 6.14 -9.71 5.81
C GLY A 118 7.16 -10.64 6.45
N HIS A 119 7.79 -11.52 5.67
CA HIS A 119 8.74 -12.50 6.19
C HIS A 119 10.08 -11.91 6.65
N SER A 120 10.50 -10.77 6.11
CA SER A 120 11.70 -10.05 6.55
C SER A 120 11.44 -9.20 7.79
N THR A 121 10.23 -8.62 7.89
CA THR A 121 9.83 -7.78 9.03
C THR A 121 9.30 -8.59 10.21
N GLY A 122 8.81 -9.81 9.97
CA GLY A 122 8.17 -10.67 10.95
C GLY A 122 6.79 -10.18 11.39
N LYS A 123 6.07 -9.44 10.53
CA LYS A 123 4.84 -8.71 10.87
C LYS A 123 3.75 -8.94 9.84
N SER A 124 2.50 -8.96 10.27
CA SER A 124 1.36 -8.80 9.36
C SER A 124 1.30 -7.35 8.89
N LEU A 125 1.24 -7.15 7.58
CA LEU A 125 1.23 -5.83 6.96
C LEU A 125 -0.04 -5.65 6.14
N ALA A 126 -0.60 -4.44 6.19
CA ALA A 126 -1.62 -4.01 5.24
C ALA A 126 -1.24 -2.68 4.59
N LEU A 127 -1.60 -2.51 3.34
CA LEU A 127 -1.63 -1.20 2.68
C LEU A 127 -3.06 -0.71 2.69
N ALA A 128 -3.25 0.59 2.91
CA ALA A 128 -4.58 1.17 3.02
C ALA A 128 -4.63 2.61 2.53
N TYR A 129 -5.81 3.03 2.10
CA TYR A 129 -6.15 4.45 2.05
C TYR A 129 -6.94 4.81 3.29
N VAL A 130 -6.54 5.89 3.95
CA VAL A 130 -7.26 6.47 5.09
C VAL A 130 -7.52 7.94 4.85
N LYS A 131 -8.56 8.49 5.47
CA LYS A 131 -8.85 9.92 5.48
C LYS A 131 -7.64 10.71 5.96
N THR A 132 -7.26 11.75 5.21
CA THR A 132 -6.10 12.60 5.47
C THR A 132 -6.03 13.08 6.92
N GLY A 133 -4.83 13.06 7.49
CA GLY A 133 -4.61 13.43 8.89
C GLY A 133 -4.76 12.26 9.87
N ASN A 134 -5.05 11.07 9.38
CA ASN A 134 -4.99 9.82 10.15
C ASN A 134 -3.76 8.97 9.77
N GLY A 135 -2.84 9.46 8.93
CA GLY A 135 -1.73 8.68 8.39
C GLY A 135 -0.38 8.85 9.08
N ASP A 136 -0.30 9.59 10.20
CA ASP A 136 0.97 9.91 10.86
C ASP A 136 1.68 8.66 11.41
N ILE A 137 3.00 8.59 11.23
CA ILE A 137 3.81 7.47 11.72
C ILE A 137 3.68 7.36 13.25
N GLY A 138 3.44 6.14 13.73
CA GLY A 138 3.28 5.85 15.16
C GLY A 138 1.88 6.11 15.70
N THR A 139 0.94 6.54 14.85
CA THR A 139 -0.48 6.52 15.18
C THR A 139 -0.89 5.07 15.46
N ASN A 140 -1.47 4.85 16.64
CA ASN A 140 -1.98 3.55 17.05
C ASN A 140 -3.50 3.62 17.13
N TRP A 141 -4.18 2.79 16.36
CA TRP A 141 -5.63 2.60 16.44
C TRP A 141 -5.83 1.28 17.18
N LYS A 142 -6.34 1.36 18.41
CA LYS A 142 -6.73 0.19 19.21
C LYS A 142 -8.16 -0.21 18.93
#